data_AF-A0A7T7KX78-F1
#
_entry.id   AF-A0A7T7KX78-F1
#
_cell.length_a   1.000
_cell.length_b   1.000
_cell.length_c   1.000
_cell.angle_alpha   90.00
_cell.angle_beta   90.00
_cell.angle_gamma   90.00
#
_symmetry.space_group_name_H-M   'P 1'
#
loop_
_entity.id
_entity.type
_entity.pdbx_description
1 polymer ?
#
loop_
_entity_poly.entity_id
_entity_poly.type
_entity_poly.pdbx_seq_one_letter_code
_entity_poly.pdbx_strand_id
1 'polypeptide(L)' 'MAATNRDPHNARELAAVVLLGARITRRERLGKPTKRLENRVDRIREEAQKREDARRQKK' A
#
# COMPACT_ATOMS: atom_id res chain seq x y z
N MET A 1 -0.93 2.96 16.57
CA MET A 1 -1.47 4.33 16.39
C MET A 1 -2.19 4.39 15.06
N ALA A 2 -3.50 4.63 15.10
CA ALA A 2 -4.28 4.97 13.91
C ALA A 2 -3.93 6.40 13.52
N ALA A 3 -3.22 6.59 12.42
CA ALA A 3 -3.20 7.88 11.75
C ALA A 3 -4.55 7.95 11.03
N THR A 4 -5.50 8.70 11.58
CA THR A 4 -6.88 8.87 11.12
C THR A 4 -7.88 7.75 11.48
N ASN A 5 -8.96 8.16 12.17
CA ASN A 5 -10.12 7.35 12.57
C ASN A 5 -11.00 6.87 11.40
N ARG A 6 -10.50 6.97 10.15
CA ARG A 6 -11.27 6.73 8.93
C ARG A 6 -10.46 6.25 7.72
N ASP A 7 -9.22 5.81 7.91
CA ASP A 7 -8.42 5.29 6.80
C ASP A 7 -8.43 3.75 6.80
N PRO A 8 -8.71 3.10 5.65
CA PRO A 8 -8.62 1.64 5.50
C PRO A 8 -7.17 1.13 5.62
N HIS A 9 -6.19 2.05 5.67
CA HIS A 9 -4.79 1.77 5.87
C HIS A 9 -4.39 1.89 7.34
N ASN A 10 -3.69 0.87 7.85
CA ASN A 10 -2.88 1.09 9.05
C ASN A 10 -1.76 2.09 8.70
N ALA A 11 -1.38 2.99 9.63
CA ALA A 11 -0.28 3.95 9.41
C ALA A 11 1.01 3.29 8.87
N ARG A 12 1.21 2.02 9.21
CA ARG A 12 2.31 1.16 8.73
C ARG A 12 2.21 0.78 7.25
N GLU A 13 1.00 0.56 6.73
CA GLU A 13 0.73 0.25 5.32
C GLU A 13 0.89 1.48 4.45
N LEU A 14 0.41 2.64 4.92
CA LEU A 14 0.63 3.92 4.25
C LEU A 14 2.14 4.22 4.13
N ALA A 15 2.88 4.06 5.23
CA ALA A 15 4.34 4.23 5.23
C ALA A 15 5.04 3.24 4.27
N ALA A 16 4.56 1.99 4.20
CA ALA A 16 5.10 0.99 3.28
C ALA A 16 4.85 1.34 1.81
N VAL A 17 3.65 1.82 1.45
CA VAL A 17 3.33 2.25 0.08
C VAL A 17 4.18 3.46 -0.32
N VAL A 18 4.34 4.45 0.56
CA VAL A 18 5.19 5.63 0.29
C VAL A 18 6.65 5.23 0.08
N LEU A 19 7.20 4.36 0.93
CA LEU A 19 8.56 3.85 0.77
C LEU A 19 8.75 3.05 -0.52
N LEU A 20 7.77 2.21 -0.89
CA LEU A 20 7.79 1.45 -2.14
C LEU A 20 7.73 2.39 -3.35
N GLY A 21 6.87 3.40 -3.33
CA GLY A 21 6.79 4.42 -4.37
C GLY A 21 8.11 5.16 -4.58
N ALA A 22 8.73 5.65 -3.49
CA ALA A 22 10.05 6.29 -3.57
C ALA A 22 11.13 5.35 -4.16
N ARG A 23 11.05 4.05 -3.86
CA ARG A 23 12.00 3.05 -4.36
C ARG A 23 11.75 2.69 -5.83
N ILE A 24 10.49 2.71 -6.27
CA ILE A 24 10.08 2.56 -7.68
C ILE A 24 10.65 3.72 -8.49
N THR A 25 10.36 4.97 -8.11
CA THR A 25 10.85 6.16 -8.80
C THR A 25 12.38 6.17 -8.92
N ARG A 26 13.08 5.78 -7.84
CA ARG A 26 14.55 5.67 -7.88
C ARG A 26 15.02 4.59 -8.86
N ARG A 27 14.32 3.46 -8.99
CA ARG A 27 14.67 2.37 -9.91
C ARG A 27 14.33 2.69 -11.36
N GLU A 28 13.20 3.32 -11.62
CA GLU A 28 12.82 3.81 -12.95
C GLU A 28 13.88 4.75 -13.50
N ARG A 29 14.36 5.71 -12.69
CA ARG A 29 15.47 6.61 -13.05
C ARG A 29 16.77 5.89 -13.36
N LEU A 30 16.97 4.68 -12.82
CA LEU A 30 18.13 3.84 -13.06
C LEU A 30 17.91 2.81 -14.18
N GLY A 31 16.76 2.83 -14.87
CA GLY A 31 16.39 1.83 -15.87
C GLY A 31 16.23 0.41 -15.32
N LYS A 32 16.01 0.26 -14.00
CA LYS A 32 15.93 -1.04 -13.33
C LYS A 32 14.48 -1.52 -13.25
N PRO A 33 14.24 -2.85 -13.32
CA PRO A 33 12.89 -3.39 -13.23
C PRO A 33 12.24 -3.10 -11.88
N THR A 34 11.00 -2.60 -11.94
CA THR A 34 10.14 -2.20 -10.81
C THR A 34 8.99 -3.15 -10.53
N LYS A 35 8.70 -4.08 -11.45
CA LYS A 35 7.58 -5.05 -11.37
C LYS A 35 7.43 -5.75 -10.01
N ARG A 36 8.53 -6.10 -9.33
CA ARG A 36 8.48 -6.72 -7.99
C ARG A 36 8.01 -5.76 -6.89
N LEU A 37 8.29 -4.47 -7.01
CA LEU A 37 7.86 -3.43 -6.07
C LEU A 37 6.40 -3.05 -6.32
N GLU A 38 5.99 -2.94 -7.57
CA GLU A 38 4.59 -2.73 -7.97
C GLU A 38 3.70 -3.85 -7.44
N ASN A 39 4.06 -5.12 -7.67
CA ASN A 39 3.34 -6.26 -7.11
C ASN A 39 3.21 -6.23 -5.58
N ARG A 40 4.15 -5.59 -4.86
CA ARG A 40 4.06 -5.41 -3.41
C ARG A 40 3.08 -4.31 -3.03
N VAL A 41 3.04 -3.22 -3.79
CA VAL A 41 2.06 -2.15 -3.61
C VAL A 41 0.64 -2.69 -3.85
N ASP A 42 0.45 -3.49 -4.90
CA ASP A 42 -0.83 -4.09 -5.23
C ASP A 42 -1.32 -5.02 -4.11
N ARG A 43 -0.45 -5.88 -3.56
CA ARG A 43 -0.79 -6.72 -2.40
C ARG A 43 -1.25 -5.92 -1.19
N ILE A 44 -0.56 -4.82 -0.86
CA ILE A 44 -0.94 -3.97 0.27
C ILE A 44 -2.32 -3.32 0.02
N ARG A 45 -2.59 -2.89 -1.22
CA ARG A 45 -3.90 -2.36 -1.61
C ARG A 45 -5.00 -3.41 -1.54
N GLU A 46 -4.76 -4.62 -2.05
CA GLU A 46 -5.72 -5.73 -1.97
C GLU A 46 -6.02 -6.12 -0.52
N GLU A 47 -5.01 -6.19 0.34
CA GLU A 47 -5.21 -6.47 1.77
C GLU A 47 -6.01 -5.37 2.48
N ALA A 48 -5.76 -4.10 2.14
CA ALA A 48 -6.53 -2.98 2.65
C ALA A 48 -7.99 -3.03 2.17
N GLN A 49 -8.22 -3.32 0.89
CA GLN A 49 -9.55 -3.44 0.30
C GLN A 49 -10.34 -4.58 0.94
N LYS A 50 -9.73 -5.76 1.12
CA LYS A 50 -10.35 -6.91 1.82
C LYS A 50 -10.80 -6.56 3.23
N ARG A 51 -10.06 -5.71 3.95
CA ARG A 51 -10.46 -5.25 5.29
C ARG A 51 -11.60 -4.24 5.23
N GLU A 52 -11.61 -3.34 4.25
CA GLU A 52 -12.74 -2.43 4.04
C GLU A 52 -14.01 -3.21 3.70
N ASP A 53 -13.92 -4.17 2.78
CA ASP A 53 -15.04 -5.03 2.39
C ASP A 53 -15.54 -5.87 3.58
N ALA A 54 -14.63 -6.42 4.39
CA ALA A 54 -14.98 -7.14 5.62
C ALA A 54 -15.64 -6.23 6.68
N ARG A 55 -15.26 -4.95 6.75
CA ARG A 55 -15.93 -3.97 7.62
C ARG A 55 -17.29 -3.56 7.07
N ARG A 56 -17.42 -3.40 5.75
CA ARG A 56 -18.70 -3.11 5.08
C ARG A 56 -19.70 -4.25 5.26
N GLN A 57 -19.27 -5.50 5.15
CA GLN A 57 -20.15 -6.66 5.36
C GLN A 57 -20.56 -6.88 6.83
N LYS A 58 -19.86 -6.28 7.79
CA LYS A 58 -20.20 -6.34 9.21
C LYS A 58 -21.21 -5.28 9.66
N LYS A 59 -21.58 -4.34 8.80
CA LYS A 59 -22.47 -3.22 9.11
C LYS A 59 -23.81 -3.39 8.38
#